data_AF-X0XB01-F1
#
_entry.id   AF-X0XB01-F1
#
_cell.length_a   1.000
_cell.length_b   1.000
_cell.length_c   1.000
_cell.angle_alpha   90.00
_cell.angle_beta   90.00
_cell.angle_gamma   90.00
#
_symmetry.space_group_name_H-M   'P 1'
#
loop_
_entity.id
_entity.type
_entity.pdbx_description
1 polymer ?
#
loop_
_entity_poly.entity_id
_entity_poly.type
_entity_poly.pdbx_seq_one_letter_code
_entity_poly.pdbx_strand_id
1 'polypeptide(L)'
;GTVDIDSTGFTAYVSGGSVEQVENKFSTLNHLNNKTVSVAGDGGYAGSYMVSSSTITIDDYYNKVHAGLPYISKLKPMRLEYKQSQNLRGKTIRITELTVGLHETLGCEFGPDFDNLIPFLFRDVSDPLEAPPPLYTGDKRDYFDGDYSTDATICLQQDLPLPLTVLAIVPEFEIRE
;
A
#
# COMPACT_ATOMS: atom_id res chain seq x y z
N GLY A 1 13.46 -2.01 -23.18
CA GLY A 1 14.08 -2.53 -24.41
C GLY A 1 14.66 -3.87 -24.05
N THR A 2 14.49 -4.87 -24.90
CA THR A 2 15.05 -6.21 -24.66
C THR A 2 16.56 -6.11 -24.79
N VAL A 3 17.27 -6.22 -23.67
CA VAL A 3 18.73 -6.34 -23.64
C VAL A 3 19.05 -7.82 -23.86
N ASP A 4 20.00 -8.12 -24.73
CA ASP A 4 20.47 -9.49 -24.92
C ASP A 4 21.13 -10.00 -23.63
N ILE A 5 20.66 -11.13 -23.11
CA ILE A 5 21.21 -11.76 -21.91
C ILE A 5 22.51 -12.46 -22.30
N ASP A 6 23.66 -11.93 -21.87
CA ASP A 6 24.96 -12.57 -22.07
C ASP A 6 25.13 -13.74 -21.10
N SER A 7 25.10 -14.97 -21.63
CA SER A 7 25.23 -16.21 -20.87
C SER A 7 26.66 -16.77 -20.81
N THR A 8 27.66 -16.03 -21.30
CA THR A 8 29.04 -16.55 -21.45
C THR A 8 29.78 -16.81 -20.13
N GLY A 9 29.27 -16.30 -19.00
CA GLY A 9 29.82 -16.50 -17.65
C GLY A 9 29.20 -17.64 -16.83
N PHE A 10 28.16 -18.33 -17.32
CA PHE A 10 27.42 -19.34 -16.56
C PHE A 10 27.99 -20.75 -16.81
N THR A 11 28.47 -21.43 -15.77
CA THR A 11 29.20 -22.72 -15.89
C THR A 11 28.37 -23.97 -15.57
N ALA A 12 27.11 -23.82 -15.14
CA ALA A 12 26.17 -24.93 -14.99
C ALA A 12 24.74 -24.45 -15.27
N TYR A 13 24.14 -24.91 -16.37
CA TYR A 13 22.69 -24.83 -16.55
C TYR A 13 22.11 -26.24 -16.36
N VAL A 14 21.18 -26.39 -15.43
CA VAL A 14 20.28 -27.54 -15.42
C VAL A 14 19.26 -27.27 -16.54
N SER A 15 19.13 -28.16 -17.53
CA SER A 15 18.23 -27.92 -18.66
C SER A 15 16.80 -27.74 -18.16
N GLY A 16 16.14 -26.64 -18.55
CA GLY A 16 14.76 -26.34 -18.17
C GLY A 16 14.58 -25.22 -17.13
N GLY A 17 15.64 -24.52 -16.72
CA GLY A 17 15.53 -23.32 -15.88
C GLY A 17 15.14 -22.06 -16.66
N SER A 18 14.45 -21.14 -16.00
CA SER A 18 14.24 -19.76 -16.47
C SER A 18 15.32 -18.84 -15.89
N VAL A 19 15.80 -17.88 -16.68
CA VAL A 19 16.68 -16.81 -16.22
C VAL A 19 15.97 -15.48 -16.38
N GLU A 20 16.09 -14.62 -15.38
CA GLU A 20 15.54 -13.27 -15.40
C GLU A 20 16.66 -12.27 -15.15
N GLN A 21 16.71 -11.23 -15.99
CA GLN A 21 17.63 -10.11 -15.78
C GLN A 21 17.08 -9.25 -14.64
N VAL A 22 17.95 -8.92 -13.70
CA VAL A 22 17.66 -7.99 -12.62
C VAL A 22 18.69 -6.88 -12.61
N GLU A 23 18.25 -5.66 -12.32
CA GLU A 23 19.10 -4.48 -12.28
C GLU A 23 18.84 -3.70 -10.99
N ASN A 24 19.85 -2.99 -10.51
CA ASN A 24 19.73 -2.09 -9.35
C ASN A 24 20.03 -0.63 -9.72
N LYS A 25 20.27 -0.35 -11.01
CA LYS A 25 20.58 0.99 -11.52
C LYS A 25 19.77 1.27 -12.76
N PHE A 26 18.84 2.21 -12.65
CA PHE A 26 17.91 2.56 -13.72
C PHE A 26 18.20 3.97 -14.22
N SER A 27 18.46 4.08 -15.53
CA SER A 27 18.68 5.34 -16.22
C SER A 27 17.40 5.76 -16.97
N THR A 28 17.43 6.90 -17.66
CA THR A 28 16.31 7.48 -18.47
C THR A 28 15.25 8.31 -17.71
N LEU A 29 15.49 8.64 -16.44
CA LEU A 29 14.58 9.44 -15.60
C LEU A 29 14.77 10.97 -15.77
N ASN A 30 15.03 11.44 -17.00
CA ASN A 30 15.31 12.85 -17.30
C ASN A 30 14.23 13.80 -16.78
N HIS A 31 12.97 13.37 -16.85
CA HIS A 31 11.79 14.15 -16.45
C HIS A 31 11.60 14.24 -14.93
N LEU A 32 12.30 13.43 -14.14
CA LEU A 32 12.24 13.38 -12.67
C LEU A 32 13.54 13.85 -12.01
N ASN A 33 14.45 14.45 -12.77
CA ASN A 33 15.76 14.86 -12.25
C ASN A 33 15.62 15.86 -11.09
N ASN A 34 16.42 15.67 -10.03
CA ASN A 34 16.35 16.41 -8.76
C ASN A 34 15.01 16.29 -8.01
N LYS A 35 14.24 15.22 -8.26
CA LYS A 35 13.04 14.88 -7.50
C LYS A 35 13.28 13.59 -6.70
N THR A 36 12.67 13.52 -5.53
CA THR A 36 12.55 12.27 -4.79
C THR A 36 11.40 11.48 -5.39
N VAL A 37 11.70 10.27 -5.84
CA VAL A 37 10.73 9.33 -6.39
C VAL A 37 10.47 8.22 -5.38
N SER A 38 9.23 7.75 -5.34
CA SER A 38 8.84 6.53 -4.65
C SER A 38 8.87 5.37 -5.65
N VAL A 39 9.40 4.23 -5.23
CA VAL A 39 9.73 3.12 -6.12
C VAL A 39 9.01 1.85 -5.69
N ALA A 40 8.32 1.22 -6.64
CA ALA A 40 7.79 -0.12 -6.51
C ALA A 40 8.61 -1.09 -7.38
N GLY A 41 9.25 -2.07 -6.75
CA GLY A 41 10.04 -3.12 -7.40
C GLY A 41 9.33 -4.47 -7.29
N ASP A 42 9.09 -5.14 -8.41
CA ASP A 42 8.46 -6.48 -8.49
C ASP A 42 7.15 -6.62 -7.68
N GLY A 43 6.39 -5.53 -7.53
CA GLY A 43 5.12 -5.49 -6.81
C GLY A 43 5.21 -5.11 -5.33
N GLY A 44 6.41 -4.91 -4.79
CA GLY A 44 6.66 -4.41 -3.43
C GLY A 44 7.14 -2.97 -3.40
N TYR A 45 7.03 -2.33 -2.23
CA TYR A 45 7.68 -1.04 -2.01
C TYR A 45 9.18 -1.23 -1.83
N ALA A 46 9.98 -0.64 -2.72
CA ALA A 46 11.43 -0.75 -2.73
C ALA A 46 12.14 0.43 -2.05
N GLY A 47 11.41 1.51 -1.74
CA GLY A 47 11.97 2.69 -1.07
C GLY A 47 11.78 4.00 -1.84
N SER A 48 12.34 5.07 -1.30
CA SER A 48 12.30 6.42 -1.87
C SER A 48 13.71 6.89 -2.19
N TYR A 49 13.95 7.30 -3.44
CA TYR A 49 15.28 7.61 -3.95
C TYR A 49 15.29 8.97 -4.66
N MET A 50 16.38 9.72 -4.53
CA MET A 50 16.55 10.99 -5.26
C MET A 50 17.14 10.72 -6.65
N VAL A 51 16.45 11.17 -7.70
CA VAL A 51 16.97 11.07 -9.06
C VAL A 51 18.10 12.08 -9.25
N SER A 52 19.30 11.57 -9.52
CA SER A 52 20.50 12.37 -9.79
C SER A 52 21.07 12.01 -11.14
N SER A 53 21.35 13.02 -11.98
CA SER A 53 21.84 12.80 -13.35
C SER A 53 20.95 11.81 -14.13
N SER A 54 19.63 11.98 -14.01
CA SER A 54 18.61 11.16 -14.69
C SER A 54 18.66 9.66 -14.38
N THR A 55 19.25 9.30 -13.25
CA THR A 55 19.48 7.92 -12.82
C THR A 55 19.07 7.75 -11.36
N ILE A 56 18.61 6.55 -11.02
CA ILE A 56 18.45 6.08 -9.63
C ILE A 56 19.27 4.81 -9.43
N THR A 57 19.81 4.66 -8.23
CA THR A 57 20.40 3.40 -7.75
C THR A 57 19.57 2.94 -6.56
N ILE A 58 19.10 1.71 -6.61
CA ILE A 58 18.27 1.06 -5.59
C ILE A 58 19.16 0.05 -4.84
N ASP A 59 18.82 -0.25 -3.59
CA ASP A 59 19.65 -1.11 -2.74
C ASP A 59 19.62 -2.59 -3.17
N ASP A 60 18.45 -3.05 -3.61
CA ASP A 60 18.23 -4.41 -4.10
C ASP A 60 18.08 -4.47 -5.63
N TYR A 61 18.18 -5.69 -6.17
CA TYR A 61 18.03 -5.97 -7.60
C TYR A 61 16.59 -6.37 -7.91
N TYR A 62 16.01 -5.74 -8.92
CA TYR A 62 14.62 -5.98 -9.33
C TYR A 62 14.54 -6.26 -10.83
N ASN A 63 13.56 -7.06 -11.24
CA ASN A 63 13.29 -7.31 -12.66
C ASN A 63 12.51 -6.16 -13.29
N LYS A 64 11.43 -5.72 -12.62
CA LYS A 64 10.55 -4.65 -13.10
C LYS A 64 10.38 -3.59 -12.02
N VAL A 65 10.69 -2.36 -12.38
CA VAL A 65 10.63 -1.21 -11.48
C VAL A 65 9.67 -0.15 -12.02
N HIS A 66 8.78 0.32 -11.17
CA HIS A 66 7.98 1.52 -11.39
C HIS A 66 8.48 2.61 -10.44
N ALA A 67 9.03 3.68 -11.00
CA ALA A 67 9.48 4.85 -10.23
C ALA A 67 8.65 6.07 -10.64
N GLY A 68 8.11 6.77 -9.65
CA GLY A 68 7.28 7.94 -9.87
C GLY A 68 7.34 8.90 -8.71
N LEU A 69 6.72 10.08 -8.85
CA LEU A 69 6.55 10.98 -7.71
C LEU A 69 5.65 10.29 -6.66
N PRO A 70 5.96 10.46 -5.36
CA PRO A 70 5.09 9.93 -4.31
C PRO A 70 3.70 10.53 -4.43
N TYR A 71 2.69 9.69 -4.24
CA TYR A 71 1.29 10.10 -4.23
C TYR A 71 0.61 9.53 -3.00
N ILE A 72 0.00 10.41 -2.20
CA ILE A 72 -0.73 10.01 -1.00
C ILE A 72 -2.22 10.00 -1.34
N SER A 73 -2.78 8.80 -1.42
CA SER A 73 -4.22 8.60 -1.61
C SER A 73 -4.91 8.75 -0.27
N LYS A 74 -5.83 9.71 -0.16
CA LYS A 74 -6.62 9.96 1.05
C LYS A 74 -8.11 9.76 0.76
N LEU A 75 -8.75 8.91 1.56
CA LEU A 75 -10.18 8.66 1.49
C LEU A 75 -10.83 8.97 2.84
N LYS A 76 -11.78 9.89 2.83
CA LYS A 76 -12.65 10.21 3.97
C LYS A 76 -14.10 10.09 3.50
N PRO A 77 -14.84 9.04 3.90
CA PRO A 77 -16.23 8.89 3.54
C PRO A 77 -17.07 9.94 4.26
N MET A 78 -18.35 10.01 3.88
CA MET A 78 -19.32 10.83 4.59
C MET A 78 -19.52 10.33 6.03
N ARG A 79 -20.07 11.20 6.88
CA ARG A 79 -20.47 10.85 8.24
C ARG A 79 -21.37 9.62 8.25
N LEU A 80 -21.15 8.78 9.25
CA LEU A 80 -21.95 7.58 9.47
C LEU A 80 -23.39 7.96 9.83
N GLU A 81 -24.35 7.35 9.13
CA GLU A 81 -25.77 7.49 9.42
C GLU A 81 -26.39 6.08 9.52
N TYR A 82 -27.19 5.84 10.55
CA TYR A 82 -27.81 4.55 10.80
C TYR A 82 -29.34 4.65 10.65
N LYS A 83 -29.89 3.93 9.67
CA LYS A 83 -31.27 4.16 9.21
C LYS A 83 -32.35 3.35 9.95
N GLN A 84 -31.98 2.48 10.89
CA GLN A 84 -32.92 1.46 11.38
C GLN A 84 -33.85 1.91 12.52
N SER A 85 -33.54 2.95 13.30
CA SER A 85 -34.50 3.50 14.29
C SER A 85 -34.11 4.85 14.93
N GLN A 86 -32.87 5.33 14.80
CA GLN A 86 -32.43 6.56 15.48
C GLN A 86 -31.48 7.36 14.58
N ASN A 87 -31.65 8.69 14.60
CA ASN A 87 -30.70 9.60 13.97
C ASN A 87 -29.41 9.57 14.79
N LEU A 88 -28.28 9.23 14.17
CA LEU A 88 -26.96 9.32 14.85
C LEU A 88 -26.52 10.78 15.04
N ARG A 89 -27.11 11.70 14.27
CA ARG A 89 -26.82 13.12 14.36
C ARG A 89 -27.14 13.67 15.75
N GLY A 90 -26.10 14.04 16.48
CA GLY A 90 -26.18 14.59 17.85
C GLY A 90 -26.01 13.55 18.96
N LYS A 91 -25.86 12.27 18.62
CA LYS A 91 -25.48 11.22 19.56
C LYS A 91 -23.98 11.02 19.56
N THR A 92 -23.45 10.63 20.72
CA THR A 92 -22.03 10.32 20.86
C THR A 92 -21.83 8.85 20.53
N ILE A 93 -21.04 8.57 19.50
CA ILE A 93 -20.72 7.22 19.04
C ILE A 93 -19.24 6.93 19.20
N ARG A 94 -18.90 5.67 19.39
CA ARG A 94 -17.51 5.18 19.38
C ARG A 94 -17.40 4.05 18.37
N ILE A 95 -16.49 4.18 17.42
CA ILE A 95 -16.16 3.10 16.48
C ILE A 95 -15.17 2.17 17.18
N THR A 96 -15.48 0.89 17.26
CA THR A 96 -14.70 -0.12 17.99
C THR A 96 -13.84 -0.96 17.06
N GLU A 97 -14.40 -1.33 15.90
CA GLU A 97 -13.75 -2.16 14.90
C GLU A 97 -14.10 -1.66 13.50
N LEU A 98 -13.18 -1.88 12.57
CA LEU A 98 -13.35 -1.51 11.18
C LEU A 98 -13.10 -2.72 10.29
N THR A 99 -14.07 -3.04 9.44
CA THR A 99 -13.90 -4.00 8.35
C THR A 99 -13.85 -3.25 7.02
N VAL A 100 -12.78 -3.46 6.26
CA VAL A 100 -12.60 -2.85 4.93
C VAL A 100 -12.53 -3.97 3.90
N GLY A 101 -13.44 -3.93 2.92
CA GLY A 101 -13.40 -4.81 1.76
C GLY A 101 -12.39 -4.29 0.76
N LEU A 102 -11.39 -5.11 0.42
CA LEU A 102 -10.26 -4.74 -0.42
C LEU A 102 -10.15 -5.66 -1.64
N HIS A 103 -9.67 -5.11 -2.75
CA HIS A 103 -9.37 -5.86 -3.97
C HIS A 103 -7.97 -5.54 -4.48
N GLU A 104 -7.19 -6.58 -4.79
CA GLU A 104 -5.81 -6.48 -5.32
C GLU A 104 -4.99 -5.36 -4.66
N THR A 105 -5.04 -5.30 -3.32
CA THR A 105 -4.49 -4.19 -2.54
C THR A 105 -3.27 -4.64 -1.74
N LEU A 106 -2.27 -3.77 -1.64
CA LEU A 106 -1.11 -3.99 -0.78
C LEU A 106 -0.76 -2.70 -0.03
N GLY A 107 -0.92 -2.72 1.29
CA GLY A 107 -0.86 -1.53 2.12
C GLY A 107 -2.21 -0.81 2.19
N CYS A 108 -2.47 -0.18 3.33
CA CYS A 108 -3.58 0.71 3.63
C CYS A 108 -3.46 1.06 5.11
N GLU A 109 -3.54 2.34 5.43
CA GLU A 109 -3.62 2.83 6.79
C GLU A 109 -5.03 3.32 7.07
N PHE A 110 -5.46 3.22 8.32
CA PHE A 110 -6.80 3.63 8.74
C PHE A 110 -6.79 4.28 10.12
N GLY A 111 -7.77 5.13 10.40
CA GLY A 111 -7.89 5.79 11.69
C GLY A 111 -8.97 6.87 11.75
N PRO A 112 -9.12 7.57 12.90
CA PRO A 112 -10.12 8.63 13.07
C PRO A 112 -9.84 9.89 12.26
N ASP A 113 -8.57 10.18 11.95
CA ASP A 113 -8.12 11.30 11.15
C ASP A 113 -6.81 10.95 10.41
N PHE A 114 -6.25 11.87 9.63
CA PHE A 114 -5.04 11.61 8.84
C PHE A 114 -3.72 11.78 9.62
N ASP A 115 -3.79 12.23 10.87
CA ASP A 115 -2.63 12.39 11.76
C ASP A 115 -2.51 11.19 12.73
N ASN A 116 -3.63 10.48 12.97
CA ASN A 116 -3.74 9.29 13.81
C ASN A 116 -4.16 8.08 12.97
N LEU A 117 -3.22 7.52 12.21
CA LEU A 117 -3.45 6.35 11.36
C LEU A 117 -2.63 5.16 11.86
N ILE A 118 -3.20 3.96 11.73
CA ILE A 118 -2.52 2.69 11.95
C ILE A 118 -2.55 1.84 10.67
N PRO A 119 -1.47 1.11 10.35
CA PRO A 119 -1.41 0.30 9.14
C PRO A 119 -2.16 -1.02 9.31
N PHE A 120 -2.89 -1.44 8.27
CA PHE A 120 -3.28 -2.85 8.14
C PHE A 120 -2.04 -3.70 7.85
N LEU A 121 -1.88 -4.83 8.55
CA LEU A 121 -0.80 -5.78 8.30
C LEU A 121 -1.18 -6.74 7.16
N PHE A 122 -0.56 -6.58 5.99
CA PHE A 122 -0.83 -7.44 4.81
C PHE A 122 0.08 -8.66 4.72
N ARG A 123 1.18 -8.67 5.47
CA ARG A 123 2.11 -9.80 5.52
C ARG A 123 1.75 -10.68 6.70
N ASP A 124 1.61 -11.98 6.44
CA ASP A 124 1.46 -12.99 7.48
C ASP A 124 2.84 -13.51 7.93
N VAL A 125 2.90 -14.07 9.14
CA VAL A 125 4.15 -14.61 9.72
C VAL A 125 4.75 -15.78 8.92
N SER A 126 3.94 -16.41 8.07
CA SER A 126 4.35 -17.50 7.18
C SER A 126 4.92 -17.04 5.85
N ASP A 127 4.80 -15.76 5.51
CA ASP A 127 5.22 -15.26 4.21
C ASP A 127 6.75 -15.18 4.12
N PRO A 128 7.35 -15.59 2.98
CA PRO A 128 8.78 -15.45 2.76
C PRO A 128 9.20 -13.98 2.88
N LEU A 129 10.26 -13.72 3.64
CA LEU A 129 10.79 -12.36 3.77
C LEU A 129 11.46 -11.85 2.50
N GLU A 130 11.94 -12.78 1.67
CA GLU A 130 12.74 -12.52 0.45
C GLU A 130 11.90 -12.03 -0.74
N ALA A 131 10.56 -12.07 -0.64
CA ALA A 131 9.66 -11.65 -1.71
C ALA A 131 8.60 -10.66 -1.19
N PRO A 132 8.09 -9.77 -2.04
CA PRO A 132 6.92 -8.97 -1.70
C PRO A 132 5.71 -9.89 -1.42
N PRO A 133 4.84 -9.54 -0.45
CA PRO A 133 3.64 -10.32 -0.20
C PRO A 133 2.69 -10.23 -1.41
N PRO A 134 1.88 -11.27 -1.66
CA PRO A 134 0.88 -11.22 -2.72
C PRO A 134 -0.16 -10.11 -2.46
N LEU A 135 -0.78 -9.61 -3.53
CA LEU A 135 -1.89 -8.66 -3.41
C LEU A 135 -3.06 -9.29 -2.65
N TYR A 136 -3.62 -8.57 -1.69
CA TYR A 136 -4.73 -9.06 -0.89
C TYR A 136 -6.08 -8.74 -1.54
N THR A 137 -6.99 -9.72 -1.54
CA THR A 137 -8.40 -9.56 -1.90
C THR A 137 -9.27 -10.22 -0.85
N GLY A 138 -10.23 -9.47 -0.32
CA GLY A 138 -11.15 -9.92 0.72
C GLY A 138 -11.43 -8.83 1.74
N ASP A 139 -12.11 -9.22 2.82
CA ASP A 139 -12.40 -8.32 3.92
C ASP A 139 -11.28 -8.35 4.95
N LYS A 140 -10.76 -7.18 5.32
CA LYS A 140 -9.73 -7.05 6.36
C LYS A 140 -10.31 -6.33 7.55
N ARG A 141 -10.14 -6.91 8.74
CA ARG A 141 -10.77 -6.47 9.98
C ARG A 141 -9.71 -6.22 11.03
N ASP A 142 -9.79 -5.07 11.68
CA ASP A 142 -8.87 -4.72 12.76
C ASP A 142 -9.56 -3.73 13.74
N TYR A 143 -8.97 -3.59 14.92
CA TYR A 143 -9.44 -2.69 15.95
C TYR A 143 -9.28 -1.24 15.51
N PHE A 144 -10.31 -0.45 15.76
CA PHE A 144 -10.30 0.97 15.45
C PHE A 144 -10.06 1.77 16.73
N ASP A 145 -8.99 2.57 16.74
CA ASP A 145 -8.69 3.45 17.88
C ASP A 145 -9.57 4.71 17.85
N GLY A 146 -10.88 4.50 18.06
CA GLY A 146 -11.88 5.54 18.13
C GLY A 146 -12.24 5.87 19.57
N ASP A 147 -12.38 7.16 19.87
CA ASP A 147 -13.02 7.65 21.09
C ASP A 147 -14.50 8.00 20.85
N TYR A 148 -15.24 8.17 21.94
CA TYR A 148 -16.62 8.65 21.94
C TYR A 148 -16.68 10.08 21.36
N SER A 149 -17.28 10.21 20.18
CA SER A 149 -17.41 11.48 19.47
C SER A 149 -18.79 11.62 18.82
N THR A 150 -19.27 12.86 18.75
CA THR A 150 -20.45 13.22 17.93
C THR A 150 -20.11 13.38 16.45
N ASP A 151 -18.81 13.35 16.13
CA ASP A 151 -18.25 13.46 14.78
C ASP A 151 -17.25 12.33 14.50
N ALA A 152 -17.58 11.10 14.88
CA ALA A 152 -16.72 9.97 14.56
C ALA A 152 -16.62 9.83 13.03
N THR A 153 -15.39 9.89 12.54
CA THR A 153 -15.08 9.71 11.12
C THR A 153 -14.06 8.59 10.96
N ILE A 154 -14.01 8.03 9.76
CA ILE A 154 -13.05 7.01 9.36
C ILE A 154 -12.21 7.62 8.25
N CYS A 155 -10.90 7.53 8.33
CA CYS A 155 -9.98 7.90 7.28
C CYS A 155 -9.25 6.65 6.82
N LEU A 156 -9.08 6.50 5.50
CA LEU A 156 -8.18 5.53 4.90
C LEU A 156 -7.10 6.30 4.12
N GLN A 157 -5.86 5.83 4.21
CA GLN A 157 -4.73 6.40 3.50
C GLN A 157 -3.87 5.31 2.86
N GLN A 158 -3.28 5.63 1.72
CA GLN A 158 -2.17 4.89 1.13
C GLN A 158 -1.11 5.89 0.71
N ASP A 159 0.07 5.79 1.31
CA ASP A 159 1.24 6.64 1.03
C ASP A 159 2.31 5.91 0.19
N LEU A 160 2.21 4.58 0.09
CA LEU A 160 3.10 3.75 -0.73
C LEU A 160 2.66 3.77 -2.21
N PRO A 161 3.59 3.53 -3.16
CA PRO A 161 3.30 3.48 -4.60
C PRO A 161 2.63 2.14 -5.00
N LEU A 162 1.71 1.66 -4.17
CA LEU A 162 1.06 0.36 -4.26
C LEU A 162 -0.44 0.52 -4.55
N PRO A 163 -1.07 -0.46 -5.22
CA PRO A 163 -2.50 -0.39 -5.51
C PRO A 163 -3.34 -0.42 -4.23
N LEU A 164 -4.37 0.43 -4.20
CA LEU A 164 -5.42 0.44 -3.19
C LEU A 164 -6.78 0.50 -3.89
N THR A 165 -7.58 -0.56 -3.74
CA THR A 165 -8.96 -0.62 -4.23
C THR A 165 -9.89 -0.95 -3.07
N VAL A 166 -10.63 0.05 -2.61
CA VAL A 166 -11.60 -0.08 -1.51
C VAL A 166 -12.98 -0.41 -2.09
N LEU A 167 -13.51 -1.57 -1.75
CA LEU A 167 -14.83 -2.04 -2.15
C LEU A 167 -15.91 -1.62 -1.15
N ALA A 168 -15.61 -1.71 0.14
CA ALA A 168 -16.56 -1.43 1.21
C ALA A 168 -15.85 -0.96 2.48
N ILE A 169 -16.55 -0.15 3.27
CA ILE A 169 -16.13 0.26 4.62
C ILE A 169 -17.30 -0.04 5.54
N VAL A 170 -17.10 -0.95 6.48
CA VAL A 170 -18.12 -1.46 7.39
C VAL A 170 -17.63 -1.27 8.83
N PRO A 171 -18.02 -0.17 9.49
CA PRO A 171 -17.66 0.08 10.88
C PRO A 171 -18.62 -0.62 11.84
N GLU A 172 -18.07 -1.09 12.96
CA GLU A 172 -18.82 -1.46 14.15
C GLU A 172 -18.66 -0.37 15.19
N PHE A 173 -19.77 -0.02 15.84
CA PHE A 173 -19.80 1.13 16.75
C PHE A 173 -20.80 0.93 17.88
N GLU A 174 -20.48 1.59 18.99
CA GLU A 174 -21.33 1.71 20.17
C GLU A 174 -21.95 3.10 20.24
N ILE A 175 -23.21 3.18 20.66
CA ILE A 175 -23.91 4.44 20.89
C ILE A 175 -23.99 4.66 22.40
N ARG A 176 -23.53 5.83 22.86
CA ARG A 176 -23.75 6.26 24.23
C ARG A 176 -25.07 7.05 24.30
N GLU A 177 -26.01 6.56 25.11
CA GLU A 177 -27.33 7.19 25.26
C GLU A 177 -27.30 8.51 26.03
#